data_AF-A0A1G0IF92-F1
#
_entry.id   AF-A0A1G0IF92-F1
#
_cell.length_a   1.000
_cell.length_b   1.000
_cell.length_c   1.000
_cell.angle_alpha   90.00
_cell.angle_beta   90.00
_cell.angle_gamma   90.00
#
_symmetry.space_group_name_H-M   'P 1'
#
loop_
_entity.id
_entity.type
_entity.pdbx_description
1 polymer ?
#
loop_
_entity_poly.entity_id
_entity_poly.type
_entity_poly.pdbx_seq_one_letter_code
_entity_poly.pdbx_strand_id
1 'polypeptide(L)'
;MNKSPLLPLLCASLFAAAFVAPSQAQTTTTDTEVEAAASVPSDRLVGTYTDLAGSEANAQALVDGLRNGTEITLNNDVTTTTTVTNPDGTTSTTTSTTTVATTIVPTTGKMGWGEVNITLSLAQALAGTDATAEQLQAALMGSTVTNADGTTTTSTGILQMRTDGMGWGQIAKQLGFNLGALVSASHTGKSAAGDATASAKGKSDTARAEKPARAEKPTRAERPERAERPERAERPERPSRPERRS
;
A
#
# COMPACT_ATOMS: atom_id res chain seq x y z
N MET A 1 -34.59 46.43 18.33
CA MET A 1 -33.25 46.77 18.82
C MET A 1 -32.27 45.80 18.19
N ASN A 2 -31.89 46.02 16.92
CA ASN A 2 -31.05 45.10 16.16
C ASN A 2 -29.95 45.94 15.49
N LYS A 3 -28.70 45.65 15.83
CA LYS A 3 -27.49 46.31 15.32
C LYS A 3 -26.95 45.53 14.13
N SER A 4 -26.70 46.23 13.03
CA SER A 4 -25.71 45.85 12.01
C SER A 4 -24.33 46.41 12.42
N PRO A 5 -23.22 46.01 11.77
CA PRO A 5 -22.79 46.85 10.64
C PRO A 5 -22.18 46.10 9.44
N LEU A 6 -22.32 46.77 8.31
CA LEU A 6 -21.93 46.44 6.94
C LEU A 6 -20.63 47.20 6.62
N LEU A 7 -19.66 46.52 6.00
CA LEU A 7 -18.29 46.99 5.75
C LEU A 7 -18.20 47.80 4.44
N PRO A 8 -17.50 48.97 4.40
CA PRO A 8 -17.35 49.76 3.18
C PRO A 8 -16.02 49.56 2.43
N LEU A 9 -16.15 49.81 1.14
CA LEU A 9 -15.22 49.90 0.01
C LEU A 9 -14.35 51.17 0.08
N LEU A 10 -13.03 51.13 -0.24
CA LEU A 10 -12.33 52.21 -1.00
C LEU A 10 -10.81 51.98 -1.25
N CYS A 11 -10.39 52.46 -2.43
CA CYS A 11 -9.11 53.12 -2.79
C CYS A 11 -7.92 52.31 -3.35
N ALA A 12 -7.78 52.43 -4.68
CA ALA A 12 -6.56 52.31 -5.44
C ALA A 12 -5.67 53.56 -5.30
N SER A 13 -4.34 53.39 -5.32
CA SER A 13 -3.41 54.44 -5.73
C SER A 13 -2.13 53.84 -6.35
N LEU A 14 -1.84 54.31 -7.57
CA LEU A 14 -0.56 54.12 -8.28
C LEU A 14 0.47 55.12 -7.74
N PHE A 15 1.73 54.70 -7.59
CA PHE A 15 2.89 55.56 -7.86
C PHE A 15 4.14 54.72 -8.18
N ALA A 16 4.84 55.09 -9.25
CA ALA A 16 6.08 54.49 -9.72
C ALA A 16 7.23 55.50 -9.59
N ALA A 17 8.43 55.05 -9.20
CA ALA A 17 9.71 55.66 -9.59
C ALA A 17 10.90 54.74 -9.22
N ALA A 18 11.90 54.76 -10.10
CA ALA A 18 13.01 53.81 -10.22
C ALA A 18 14.26 54.16 -9.40
N PHE A 19 15.10 53.15 -9.11
CA PHE A 19 16.53 53.30 -8.86
C PHE A 19 17.31 52.08 -9.42
N VAL A 20 18.38 52.36 -10.16
CA VAL A 20 19.31 51.39 -10.76
C VAL A 20 20.58 51.29 -9.92
N ALA A 21 21.02 50.07 -9.58
CA ALA A 21 22.43 49.68 -9.43
C ALA A 21 22.57 48.13 -9.48
N PRO A 22 23.66 47.58 -10.04
CA PRO A 22 23.85 46.14 -10.20
C PRO A 22 24.59 45.55 -8.98
N SER A 23 24.05 44.48 -8.40
CA SER A 23 24.80 43.64 -7.47
C SER A 23 24.49 42.18 -7.75
N GLN A 24 25.48 41.49 -8.29
CA GLN A 24 25.53 40.04 -8.34
C GLN A 24 25.49 39.52 -6.90
N ALA A 25 24.38 38.91 -6.49
CA ALA A 25 24.32 38.08 -5.30
C ALA A 25 23.29 36.97 -5.55
N GLN A 26 23.81 35.88 -6.12
CA GLN A 26 23.43 34.49 -5.89
C GLN A 26 22.25 34.28 -4.91
N THR A 27 21.06 34.05 -5.44
CA THR A 27 20.00 33.33 -4.72
C THR A 27 19.94 31.91 -5.25
N THR A 28 20.44 31.03 -4.40
CA THR A 28 20.29 29.58 -4.42
C THR A 28 18.88 29.18 -4.85
N THR A 29 18.79 28.50 -5.99
CA THR A 29 17.63 27.67 -6.34
C THR A 29 17.63 26.48 -5.37
N THR A 30 16.71 26.50 -4.40
CA THR A 30 16.39 25.32 -3.60
C THR A 30 14.89 25.11 -3.63
N ASP A 31 14.50 23.84 -3.79
CA ASP A 31 13.17 23.25 -3.58
C ASP A 31 12.06 23.52 -4.61
N THR A 32 12.20 22.97 -5.81
CA THR A 32 11.02 22.62 -6.64
C THR A 32 11.13 21.25 -7.33
N GLU A 33 12.28 20.56 -7.22
CA GLU A 33 12.52 19.30 -7.95
C GLU A 33 12.11 18.04 -7.16
N VAL A 34 11.89 18.13 -5.84
CA VAL A 34 11.57 16.96 -5.00
C VAL A 34 10.09 16.58 -5.06
N GLU A 35 9.20 17.50 -5.44
CA GLU A 35 7.75 17.25 -5.46
C GLU A 35 7.29 16.48 -6.71
N ALA A 36 7.95 16.69 -7.86
CA ALA A 36 7.62 16.01 -9.12
C ALA A 36 7.97 14.51 -9.13
N ALA A 37 8.96 14.07 -8.35
CA ALA A 37 9.36 12.66 -8.27
C ALA A 37 8.53 11.85 -7.27
N ALA A 38 7.92 12.52 -6.28
CA ALA A 38 7.10 11.88 -5.25
C ALA A 38 5.71 11.48 -5.75
N SER A 39 5.18 12.15 -6.79
CA SER A 39 3.87 11.82 -7.37
C SER A 39 3.89 10.54 -8.20
N VAL A 40 4.97 10.26 -8.94
CA VAL A 40 5.03 9.13 -9.89
C VAL A 40 4.70 7.76 -9.26
N PRO A 41 5.22 7.41 -8.05
CA PRO A 41 4.79 6.20 -7.37
C PRO A 41 3.35 6.25 -6.87
N SER A 42 2.86 7.42 -6.45
CA SER A 42 1.47 7.61 -6.00
C SER A 42 0.49 7.40 -7.15
N ASP A 43 0.68 8.12 -8.26
CA ASP A 43 -0.16 8.11 -9.45
C ASP A 43 -0.30 6.68 -10.02
N ARG A 44 0.81 5.92 -10.00
CA ARG A 44 0.79 4.50 -10.38
C ARG A 44 -0.13 3.69 -9.45
N LEU A 45 0.01 3.84 -8.14
CA LEU A 45 -0.79 3.07 -7.17
C LEU A 45 -2.27 3.44 -7.26
N VAL A 46 -2.57 4.72 -7.41
CA VAL A 46 -3.95 5.19 -7.63
C VAL A 46 -4.54 4.52 -8.86
N GLY A 47 -3.82 4.54 -9.99
CA GLY A 47 -4.26 3.86 -11.21
C GLY A 47 -4.43 2.35 -11.03
N THR A 48 -3.52 1.66 -10.33
CA THR A 48 -3.60 0.21 -10.09
C THR A 48 -4.80 -0.19 -9.22
N TYR A 49 -5.19 0.65 -8.25
CA TYR A 49 -6.21 0.31 -7.25
C TYR A 49 -7.52 1.09 -7.41
N THR A 50 -7.72 1.80 -8.53
CA THR A 50 -8.97 2.52 -8.84
C THR A 50 -10.17 1.58 -8.86
N ASP A 51 -10.05 0.43 -9.54
CA ASP A 51 -11.13 -0.56 -9.63
C ASP A 51 -11.45 -1.14 -8.25
N LEU A 52 -10.41 -1.49 -7.48
CA LEU A 52 -10.55 -1.99 -6.11
C LEU A 52 -11.28 -0.99 -5.22
N ALA A 53 -10.92 0.30 -5.29
CA ALA A 53 -11.49 1.34 -4.45
C ALA A 53 -12.87 1.82 -4.93
N GLY A 54 -13.30 1.38 -6.12
CA GLY A 54 -14.54 1.78 -6.79
C GLY A 54 -14.50 3.18 -7.42
N SER A 55 -13.45 3.97 -7.18
CA SER A 55 -13.23 5.27 -7.82
C SER A 55 -11.78 5.73 -7.65
N GLU A 56 -11.34 6.64 -8.53
CA GLU A 56 -10.00 7.24 -8.45
C GLU A 56 -9.82 8.06 -7.16
N ALA A 57 -10.86 8.78 -6.74
CA ALA A 57 -10.86 9.55 -5.50
C ALA A 57 -10.67 8.66 -4.26
N ASN A 58 -11.35 7.51 -4.21
CA ASN A 58 -11.18 6.54 -3.13
C ASN A 58 -9.79 5.89 -3.16
N ALA A 59 -9.27 5.58 -4.35
CA ALA A 59 -7.93 5.03 -4.49
C ALA A 59 -6.86 6.02 -4.02
N GLN A 60 -7.02 7.30 -4.33
CA GLN A 60 -6.16 8.37 -3.83
C GLN A 60 -6.25 8.48 -2.30
N ALA A 61 -7.47 8.49 -1.74
CA ALA A 61 -7.66 8.51 -0.30
C ALA A 61 -6.97 7.32 0.39
N LEU A 62 -7.09 6.10 -0.16
CA LEU A 62 -6.40 4.91 0.34
C LEU A 62 -4.87 5.09 0.29
N VAL A 63 -4.33 5.45 -0.87
CA VAL A 63 -2.90 5.56 -1.09
C VAL A 63 -2.28 6.62 -0.18
N ASP A 64 -2.88 7.81 -0.11
CA ASP A 64 -2.39 8.92 0.70
C ASP A 64 -2.56 8.66 2.20
N GLY A 65 -3.71 8.11 2.60
CA GLY A 65 -3.95 7.83 4.01
C GLY A 65 -3.06 6.71 4.55
N LEU A 66 -2.83 5.66 3.77
CA LEU A 66 -1.87 4.60 4.13
C LEU A 66 -0.42 5.11 4.12
N ARG A 67 -0.06 5.98 3.16
CA ARG A 67 1.28 6.58 3.08
C ARG A 67 1.59 7.43 4.31
N ASN A 68 0.60 8.19 4.77
CA ASN A 68 0.76 9.18 5.84
C ASN A 68 0.31 8.68 7.21
N GLY A 69 -0.36 7.52 7.29
CA GLY A 69 -0.97 7.01 8.52
C GLY A 69 -2.13 7.90 8.98
N THR A 70 -2.90 8.46 8.04
CA THR A 70 -4.03 9.35 8.33
C THR A 70 -5.35 8.66 8.03
N GLU A 71 -6.44 9.21 8.59
CA GLU A 71 -7.80 8.73 8.31
C GLU A 71 -8.10 8.71 6.81
N ILE A 72 -8.80 7.66 6.38
CA ILE A 72 -9.22 7.42 5.00
C ILE A 72 -10.74 7.37 5.01
N THR A 73 -11.37 8.11 4.10
CA THR A 73 -12.80 8.02 3.85
C THR A 73 -13.03 7.50 2.44
N LEU A 74 -13.79 6.40 2.33
CA LEU A 74 -14.25 5.85 1.07
C LEU A 74 -15.70 6.26 0.86
N ASN A 75 -15.99 6.87 -0.28
CA ASN A 75 -17.35 7.27 -0.65
C ASN A 75 -17.85 6.36 -1.77
N ASN A 76 -18.97 5.71 -1.53
CA ASN A 76 -19.56 4.77 -2.48
C ASN A 76 -21.01 5.17 -2.74
N ASP A 77 -21.33 5.39 -4.02
CA ASP A 77 -22.68 5.67 -4.46
C ASP A 77 -23.46 4.36 -4.64
N VAL A 78 -24.48 4.18 -3.81
CA VAL A 78 -25.38 3.03 -3.87
C VAL A 78 -26.63 3.45 -4.64
N THR A 79 -26.81 2.88 -5.83
CA THR A 79 -27.98 3.12 -6.66
C THR A 79 -29.00 1.99 -6.48
N THR A 80 -30.16 2.32 -5.90
CA THR A 80 -31.27 1.40 -5.73
C THR A 80 -32.32 1.68 -6.79
N THR A 81 -32.71 0.66 -7.56
CA THR A 81 -33.81 0.74 -8.52
C THR A 81 -34.97 -0.10 -8.03
N THR A 82 -36.10 0.53 -7.77
CA THR A 82 -37.33 -0.12 -7.36
C THR A 82 -38.33 -0.06 -8.49
N THR A 83 -38.79 -1.22 -8.95
CA THR A 83 -39.89 -1.31 -9.91
C THR A 83 -41.15 -1.72 -9.16
N VAL A 84 -42.20 -0.92 -9.30
CA VAL A 84 -43.52 -1.17 -8.71
C VAL A 84 -44.51 -1.38 -9.84
N THR A 85 -45.26 -2.48 -9.78
CA THR A 85 -46.42 -2.66 -10.66
C THR A 85 -47.59 -1.88 -10.06
N ASN A 86 -48.06 -0.88 -10.79
CA ASN A 86 -49.19 -0.05 -10.43
C ASN A 86 -50.50 -0.87 -10.55
N PRO A 87 -51.57 -0.46 -9.85
CA PRO A 87 -52.87 -1.14 -9.91
C PRO A 87 -53.51 -1.21 -11.31
N ASP A 88 -53.07 -0.35 -12.24
CA ASP A 88 -53.50 -0.33 -13.64
C ASP A 88 -52.74 -1.33 -14.55
N GLY A 89 -51.84 -2.12 -13.98
CA GLY A 89 -51.01 -3.10 -14.70
C GLY A 89 -49.77 -2.50 -15.35
N THR A 90 -49.54 -1.19 -15.25
CA THR A 90 -48.29 -0.55 -15.68
C THR A 90 -47.19 -0.73 -14.63
N THR A 91 -45.93 -0.54 -14.98
CA THR A 91 -44.80 -0.55 -14.03
C THR A 91 -44.17 0.82 -13.94
N SER A 92 -44.01 1.34 -12.73
CA SER A 92 -43.20 2.51 -12.43
C SER A 92 -41.84 2.08 -11.91
N THR A 93 -40.76 2.65 -12.45
CA THR A 93 -39.40 2.43 -11.97
C THR A 93 -38.89 3.70 -11.32
N THR A 94 -38.44 3.60 -10.08
CA THR A 94 -37.82 4.69 -9.32
C THR A 94 -36.38 4.32 -9.04
N THR A 95 -35.45 5.17 -9.44
CA THR A 95 -34.03 5.03 -9.13
C THR A 95 -33.64 6.10 -8.12
N SER A 96 -33.00 5.70 -7.03
CA SER A 96 -32.44 6.60 -6.02
C SER A 96 -30.98 6.25 -5.79
N THR A 97 -30.12 7.28 -5.76
CA THR A 97 -28.70 7.14 -5.48
C THR A 97 -28.39 7.78 -4.13
N THR A 98 -27.71 7.04 -3.26
CA THR A 98 -27.29 7.52 -1.94
C THR A 98 -25.81 7.26 -1.78
N THR A 99 -25.05 8.27 -1.36
CA THR A 99 -23.64 8.11 -1.02
C THR A 99 -23.49 7.58 0.39
N VAL A 100 -22.78 6.47 0.55
CA VAL A 100 -22.39 5.90 1.85
C VAL A 100 -20.90 6.20 2.07
N ALA A 101 -20.55 6.61 3.29
CA ALA A 101 -19.18 6.90 3.67
C ALA A 101 -18.67 5.82 4.64
N THR A 102 -17.48 5.31 4.36
CA THR A 102 -16.82 4.25 5.15
C THR A 102 -15.45 4.75 5.58
N THR A 103 -15.17 4.73 6.88
CA THR A 103 -13.95 5.31 7.46
C THR A 103 -12.98 4.24 7.92
N ILE A 104 -11.72 4.38 7.49
CA ILE A 104 -10.60 3.53 7.90
C ILE A 104 -9.60 4.42 8.63
N VAL A 105 -9.21 4.02 9.85
CA VAL A 105 -8.17 4.70 10.62
C VAL A 105 -6.96 3.78 10.70
N PRO A 106 -5.92 3.98 9.87
CA PRO A 106 -4.73 3.16 9.93
C PRO A 106 -4.07 3.27 11.30
N THR A 107 -3.98 2.14 12.02
CA THR A 107 -3.21 2.06 13.26
C THR A 107 -1.71 1.95 13.01
N THR A 108 -1.34 1.68 11.76
CA THR A 108 0.03 1.69 11.26
C THR A 108 0.54 3.12 11.16
N GLY A 109 1.82 3.34 11.48
CA GLY A 109 2.50 4.60 11.16
C GLY A 109 2.64 4.82 9.66
N LYS A 110 3.42 5.85 9.27
CA LYS A 110 3.72 6.14 7.85
C LYS A 110 4.32 4.92 7.16
N MET A 111 3.74 4.52 6.04
CA MET A 111 4.24 3.40 5.23
C MET A 111 5.02 3.91 4.01
N GLY A 112 6.01 3.14 3.54
CA GLY A 112 6.67 3.42 2.26
C GLY A 112 5.78 3.02 1.07
N TRP A 113 6.03 3.56 -0.13
CA TRP A 113 5.24 3.23 -1.33
C TRP A 113 5.13 1.73 -1.62
N GLY A 114 6.21 0.98 -1.40
CA GLY A 114 6.19 -0.49 -1.54
C GLY A 114 5.31 -1.18 -0.49
N GLU A 115 5.27 -0.66 0.73
CA GLU A 115 4.41 -1.19 1.79
C GLU A 115 2.93 -0.87 1.55
N VAL A 116 2.63 0.32 1.02
CA VAL A 116 1.29 0.68 0.55
C VAL A 116 0.84 -0.28 -0.56
N ASN A 117 1.71 -0.54 -1.55
CA ASN A 117 1.42 -1.53 -2.60
C ASN A 117 1.14 -2.93 -2.02
N ILE A 118 1.99 -3.41 -1.12
CA ILE A 118 1.80 -4.73 -0.51
C ILE A 118 0.49 -4.79 0.26
N THR A 119 0.20 -3.76 1.05
CA THR A 119 -1.04 -3.65 1.84
C THR A 119 -2.28 -3.73 0.95
N LEU A 120 -2.33 -2.92 -0.10
CA LEU A 120 -3.46 -2.89 -1.02
C LEU A 120 -3.56 -4.18 -1.85
N SER A 121 -2.44 -4.79 -2.24
CA SER A 121 -2.45 -6.09 -2.93
C SER A 121 -2.99 -7.23 -2.05
N LEU A 122 -2.68 -7.22 -0.74
CA LEU A 122 -3.22 -8.18 0.22
C LEU A 122 -4.70 -7.91 0.48
N ALA A 123 -5.10 -6.64 0.60
CA ALA A 123 -6.49 -6.26 0.78
C ALA A 123 -7.34 -6.70 -0.42
N GLN A 124 -6.85 -6.46 -1.65
CA GLN A 124 -7.48 -6.93 -2.88
C GLN A 124 -7.57 -8.46 -2.94
N ALA A 125 -6.54 -9.17 -2.49
CA ALA A 125 -6.55 -10.64 -2.48
C ALA A 125 -7.57 -11.20 -1.48
N LEU A 126 -7.81 -10.51 -0.36
CA LEU A 126 -8.82 -10.89 0.63
C LEU A 126 -10.24 -10.50 0.21
N ALA A 127 -10.40 -9.28 -0.29
CA ALA A 127 -11.72 -8.68 -0.55
C ALA A 127 -12.22 -8.95 -1.98
N GLY A 128 -11.34 -9.29 -2.91
CA GLY A 128 -11.64 -9.41 -4.34
C GLY A 128 -11.36 -8.12 -5.11
N THR A 129 -11.48 -8.18 -6.43
CA THR A 129 -11.33 -7.02 -7.33
C THR A 129 -12.46 -6.02 -7.24
N ASP A 130 -13.67 -6.51 -6.97
CA ASP A 130 -14.90 -5.74 -6.93
C ASP A 130 -15.38 -5.57 -5.48
N ALA A 131 -14.42 -5.38 -4.58
CA ALA A 131 -14.68 -5.29 -3.15
C ALA A 131 -15.52 -4.06 -2.81
N THR A 132 -16.49 -4.21 -1.90
CA THR A 132 -17.16 -3.05 -1.29
C THR A 132 -16.23 -2.36 -0.29
N ALA A 133 -16.53 -1.10 0.03
CA ALA A 133 -15.76 -0.36 1.03
C ALA A 133 -15.76 -1.06 2.40
N GLU A 134 -16.86 -1.71 2.78
CA GLU A 134 -16.94 -2.49 4.01
C GLU A 134 -16.03 -3.71 3.97
N GLN A 135 -15.95 -4.40 2.82
CA GLN A 135 -15.04 -5.55 2.64
C GLN A 135 -13.57 -5.11 2.68
N LEU A 136 -13.24 -3.96 2.09
CA LEU A 136 -11.93 -3.33 2.18
C LEU A 136 -11.58 -2.93 3.62
N GLN A 137 -12.50 -2.31 4.34
CA GLN A 137 -12.32 -1.97 5.75
C GLN A 137 -12.09 -3.24 6.58
N ALA A 138 -12.88 -4.29 6.36
CA ALA A 138 -12.72 -5.56 7.06
C ALA A 138 -11.37 -6.22 6.77
N ALA A 139 -10.89 -6.19 5.52
CA ALA A 139 -9.58 -6.74 5.16
C ALA A 139 -8.43 -5.96 5.82
N LEU A 140 -8.53 -4.62 5.86
CA LEU A 140 -7.47 -3.76 6.40
C LEU A 140 -7.45 -3.71 7.92
N MET A 141 -8.61 -3.51 8.56
CA MET A 141 -8.75 -3.30 10.00
C MET A 141 -9.12 -4.56 10.76
N GLY A 142 -9.69 -5.55 10.07
CA GLY A 142 -10.31 -6.70 10.69
C GLY A 142 -11.81 -6.49 10.88
N SER A 143 -12.48 -7.54 11.30
CA SER A 143 -13.92 -7.51 11.55
C SER A 143 -14.29 -8.47 12.67
N THR A 144 -15.29 -8.09 13.47
CA THR A 144 -15.92 -8.99 14.43
C THR A 144 -17.35 -9.22 13.98
N VAL A 145 -17.69 -10.46 13.66
CA VAL A 145 -19.04 -10.85 13.25
C VAL A 145 -19.69 -11.63 14.37
N THR A 146 -20.90 -11.24 14.78
CA THR A 146 -21.73 -12.01 15.70
C THR A 146 -22.53 -13.03 14.90
N ASN A 147 -22.32 -14.31 15.19
CA ASN A 147 -23.01 -15.42 14.56
C ASN A 147 -24.44 -15.56 15.13
N ALA A 148 -25.28 -16.32 14.43
CA ALA A 148 -26.66 -16.57 14.83
C ALA A 148 -26.80 -17.29 16.19
N ASP A 149 -25.75 -17.99 16.63
CA ASP A 149 -25.67 -18.67 17.93
C ASP A 149 -25.22 -17.75 19.08
N GLY A 150 -25.00 -16.46 18.81
CA GLY A 150 -24.52 -15.47 19.79
C GLY A 150 -23.01 -15.50 20.01
N THR A 151 -22.25 -16.38 19.34
CA THR A 151 -20.78 -16.36 19.38
C THR A 151 -20.23 -15.27 18.47
N THR A 152 -18.99 -14.82 18.72
CA THR A 152 -18.31 -13.84 17.87
C THR A 152 -17.12 -14.47 17.17
N THR A 153 -17.01 -14.24 15.86
CA THR A 153 -15.84 -14.59 15.06
C THR A 153 -15.08 -13.32 14.74
N THR A 154 -13.83 -13.24 15.22
CA THR A 154 -12.94 -12.10 14.96
C THR A 154 -11.93 -12.48 13.88
N SER A 155 -11.84 -11.65 12.85
CA SER A 155 -10.80 -11.71 11.83
C SER A 155 -9.84 -10.54 12.03
N THR A 156 -8.55 -10.81 12.15
CA THR A 156 -7.52 -9.77 12.31
C THR A 156 -7.20 -9.12 10.97
N GLY A 157 -7.20 -7.79 10.91
CA GLY A 157 -6.86 -7.03 9.70
C GLY A 157 -5.36 -6.96 9.41
N ILE A 158 -5.03 -6.66 8.15
CA ILE A 158 -3.65 -6.49 7.66
C ILE A 158 -2.89 -5.43 8.47
N LEU A 159 -3.54 -4.29 8.73
CA LEU A 159 -2.92 -3.16 9.43
C LEU A 159 -2.61 -3.52 10.88
N GLN A 160 -3.52 -4.24 11.55
CA GLN A 160 -3.28 -4.71 12.91
C GLN A 160 -2.12 -5.69 12.96
N MET A 161 -2.07 -6.67 12.05
CA MET A 161 -0.96 -7.63 12.02
C MET A 161 0.40 -6.94 11.78
N ARG A 162 0.41 -5.85 11.00
CA ARG A 162 1.62 -5.04 10.80
C ARG A 162 2.01 -4.28 12.07
N THR A 163 1.04 -3.72 12.78
CA THR A 163 1.24 -3.08 14.09
C THR A 163 1.74 -4.07 15.15
N ASP A 164 1.32 -5.33 15.07
CA ASP A 164 1.80 -6.43 15.92
C ASP A 164 3.26 -6.86 15.61
N GLY A 165 3.90 -6.20 14.64
CA GLY A 165 5.31 -6.40 14.29
C GLY A 165 5.55 -7.50 13.27
N MET A 166 4.51 -8.11 12.69
CA MET A 166 4.68 -9.09 11.63
C MET A 166 5.26 -8.44 10.37
N GLY A 167 6.20 -9.13 9.74
CA GLY A 167 6.69 -8.77 8.41
C GLY A 167 5.67 -9.12 7.34
N TRP A 168 5.67 -8.39 6.22
CA TRP A 168 4.74 -8.58 5.11
C TRP A 168 4.65 -10.01 4.59
N GLY A 169 5.77 -10.74 4.55
CA GLY A 169 5.78 -12.14 4.15
C GLY A 169 5.11 -13.07 5.17
N GLN A 170 5.20 -12.74 6.46
CA GLN A 170 4.50 -13.49 7.53
C GLN A 170 3.00 -13.22 7.47
N ILE A 171 2.60 -11.97 7.27
CA ILE A 171 1.19 -11.57 7.10
C ILE A 171 0.59 -12.31 5.90
N ALA A 172 1.24 -12.25 4.73
CA ALA A 172 0.78 -12.96 3.54
C ALA A 172 0.63 -14.46 3.80
N LYS A 173 1.63 -15.11 4.43
CA LYS A 173 1.57 -16.53 4.75
C LYS A 173 0.45 -16.87 5.74
N GLN A 174 0.24 -16.03 6.76
CA GLN A 174 -0.84 -16.20 7.73
C GLN A 174 -2.22 -16.11 7.07
N LEU A 175 -2.34 -15.27 6.05
CA LEU A 175 -3.55 -15.14 5.22
C LEU A 175 -3.64 -16.20 4.10
N GLY A 176 -2.66 -17.10 3.99
CA GLY A 176 -2.65 -18.17 2.99
C GLY A 176 -2.14 -17.78 1.60
N PHE A 177 -1.49 -16.62 1.46
CA PHE A 177 -0.97 -16.12 0.18
C PHE A 177 0.56 -16.21 0.06
N ASN A 178 1.03 -16.20 -1.20
CA ASN A 178 2.44 -16.00 -1.53
C ASN A 178 2.69 -14.53 -1.87
N LEU A 179 3.50 -13.83 -1.06
CA LEU A 179 3.78 -12.40 -1.25
C LEU A 179 4.43 -12.10 -2.62
N GLY A 180 5.33 -12.95 -3.10
CA GLY A 180 5.99 -12.74 -4.38
C GLY A 180 4.99 -12.78 -5.55
N ALA A 181 4.06 -13.74 -5.51
CA ALA A 181 2.98 -13.84 -6.49
C ALA A 181 2.06 -12.61 -6.43
N LEU A 182 1.69 -12.16 -5.22
CA LEU A 182 0.83 -10.99 -5.01
C LEU A 182 1.44 -9.69 -5.55
N VAL A 183 2.71 -9.43 -5.23
CA VAL A 183 3.40 -8.21 -5.68
C VAL A 183 3.61 -8.23 -7.19
N SER A 184 3.90 -9.40 -7.78
CA SER A 184 3.99 -9.56 -9.23
C SER A 184 2.63 -9.31 -9.92
N ALA A 185 1.56 -9.85 -9.34
CA ALA A 185 0.19 -9.64 -9.77
C ALA A 185 -0.21 -8.15 -9.77
N SER A 186 0.14 -7.40 -8.70
CA SER A 186 -0.19 -5.98 -8.62
C SER A 186 0.54 -5.12 -9.65
N HIS A 187 1.79 -5.48 -10.02
CA HIS A 187 2.50 -4.81 -11.10
C HIS A 187 1.96 -5.09 -12.50
N THR A 188 1.25 -6.19 -12.69
CA THR A 188 0.70 -6.61 -13.98
C THR A 188 -0.78 -6.29 -14.14
N GLY A 189 -1.42 -5.71 -13.11
CA GLY A 189 -2.87 -5.47 -13.07
C GLY A 189 -3.69 -6.76 -13.14
N LYS A 190 -3.10 -7.91 -12.78
CA LYS A 190 -3.74 -9.24 -12.84
C LYS A 190 -4.03 -9.70 -11.42
N SER A 191 -5.27 -10.03 -11.08
CA SER A 191 -5.58 -10.51 -9.72
C SER A 191 -5.00 -11.89 -9.44
N ALA A 192 -4.31 -12.02 -8.31
CA ALA A 192 -3.60 -13.24 -7.88
C ALA A 192 -4.54 -14.40 -7.47
N ALA A 193 -5.86 -14.23 -7.58
CA ALA A 193 -6.86 -15.22 -7.19
C ALA A 193 -6.79 -16.54 -7.99
N GLY A 194 -6.00 -16.59 -9.07
CA GLY A 194 -5.89 -17.77 -9.95
C GLY A 194 -4.81 -18.81 -9.60
N ASP A 195 -3.88 -18.55 -8.67
CA ASP A 195 -2.67 -19.40 -8.53
C ASP A 195 -2.60 -20.24 -7.24
N ALA A 196 -3.63 -20.20 -6.39
CA ALA A 196 -3.67 -20.95 -5.13
C ALA A 196 -3.70 -22.48 -5.32
N THR A 197 -3.90 -22.99 -6.55
CA THR A 197 -3.97 -24.44 -6.84
C THR A 197 -2.72 -25.00 -7.55
N ALA A 198 -1.77 -24.16 -7.99
CA ALA A 198 -0.63 -24.63 -8.79
C ALA A 198 0.60 -25.07 -7.95
N SER A 199 0.66 -24.78 -6.65
CA SER A 199 1.84 -25.08 -5.82
C SER A 199 1.89 -26.50 -5.24
N ALA A 200 1.00 -27.42 -5.63
CA ALA A 200 0.95 -28.79 -5.10
C ALA A 200 1.34 -29.91 -6.08
N LYS A 201 1.70 -29.64 -7.34
CA LYS A 201 2.09 -30.71 -8.28
C LYS A 201 3.10 -30.26 -9.33
N GLY A 202 4.38 -30.49 -9.05
CA GLY A 202 5.47 -30.20 -9.98
C GLY A 202 6.81 -30.77 -9.50
N LYS A 203 6.82 -32.03 -9.08
CA LYS A 203 8.04 -32.82 -8.86
C LYS A 203 7.82 -34.17 -9.52
N SER A 204 8.78 -34.58 -10.36
CA SER A 204 8.82 -35.80 -11.20
C SER A 204 8.05 -35.61 -12.53
N ASP A 205 8.50 -36.00 -13.73
CA ASP A 205 9.63 -36.78 -14.22
C ASP A 205 9.89 -36.39 -15.69
N THR A 206 11.13 -36.11 -16.08
CA THR A 206 11.56 -36.28 -17.48
C THR A 206 12.60 -37.40 -17.50
N ALA A 207 12.12 -38.63 -17.64
CA ALA A 207 12.95 -39.79 -17.87
C ALA A 207 13.24 -39.96 -19.38
N ARG A 208 14.53 -39.93 -19.70
CA ARG A 208 15.25 -40.98 -20.43
C ARG A 208 14.83 -41.37 -21.86
N ALA A 209 15.64 -40.92 -22.81
CA ALA A 209 16.04 -41.57 -24.07
C ALA A 209 17.14 -40.66 -24.67
N GLU A 210 18.36 -41.01 -25.08
CA GLU A 210 19.07 -42.26 -25.36
C GLU A 210 20.59 -42.04 -25.16
N LYS A 211 21.34 -43.13 -25.04
CA LYS A 211 22.80 -43.21 -24.89
C LYS A 211 23.44 -43.40 -26.29
N PRO A 212 24.57 -42.77 -26.59
CA PRO A 212 25.80 -43.55 -26.89
C PRO A 212 27.03 -42.95 -26.17
N ALA A 213 27.74 -43.74 -25.37
CA ALA A 213 29.01 -44.41 -25.72
C ALA A 213 30.27 -43.60 -25.38
N ARG A 214 30.81 -43.89 -24.18
CA ARG A 214 32.25 -44.10 -23.88
C ARG A 214 33.27 -43.07 -24.39
N ALA A 215 33.75 -42.23 -23.47
CA ALA A 215 35.16 -41.85 -23.39
C ALA A 215 35.55 -41.65 -21.91
N GLU A 216 36.81 -41.91 -21.62
CA GLU A 216 37.34 -42.47 -20.37
C GLU A 216 37.52 -41.46 -19.22
N LYS A 217 37.54 -42.00 -17.99
CA LYS A 217 38.08 -41.33 -16.79
C LYS A 217 39.45 -40.71 -17.08
N PRO A 218 39.73 -39.55 -16.47
CA PRO A 218 40.89 -39.51 -15.60
C PRO A 218 40.48 -39.23 -14.15
N THR A 219 41.04 -40.05 -13.28
CA THR A 219 41.07 -39.91 -11.82
C THR A 219 41.79 -38.63 -11.39
N ARG A 220 41.40 -38.13 -10.20
CA ARG A 220 42.22 -37.36 -9.24
C ARG A 220 42.13 -35.82 -9.34
N ALA A 221 41.48 -35.21 -8.36
CA ALA A 221 42.16 -34.62 -7.20
C ALA A 221 41.12 -34.18 -6.15
N GLU A 222 41.24 -34.68 -4.93
CA GLU A 222 40.52 -34.16 -3.76
C GLU A 222 40.85 -32.67 -3.61
N ARG A 223 39.81 -31.84 -3.63
CA ARG A 223 39.94 -30.41 -3.38
C ARG A 223 39.96 -30.20 -1.87
N PRO A 224 41.05 -29.66 -1.30
CA PRO A 224 41.31 -29.65 0.14
C PRO A 224 40.33 -28.77 0.91
N GLU A 225 40.09 -29.17 2.16
CA GLU A 225 39.33 -28.41 3.16
C GLU A 225 39.77 -26.95 3.19
N ARG A 226 38.78 -26.06 3.08
CA ARG A 226 38.97 -24.62 3.09
C ARG A 226 39.43 -24.20 4.48
N ALA A 227 40.66 -23.71 4.52
CA ALA A 227 41.37 -23.22 5.71
C ALA A 227 40.50 -22.37 6.64
N GLU A 228 40.67 -22.63 7.94
CA GLU A 228 40.10 -21.89 9.05
C GLU A 228 40.38 -20.39 8.93
N ARG A 229 39.32 -19.64 9.18
CA ARG A 229 39.26 -18.17 9.18
C ARG A 229 40.15 -17.66 10.34
N PRO A 230 41.22 -16.88 10.07
CA PRO A 230 42.10 -16.41 11.13
C PRO A 230 41.36 -15.49 12.11
N GLU A 231 41.62 -15.70 13.40
CA GLU A 231 41.09 -14.89 14.49
C GLU A 231 41.42 -13.41 14.28
N ARG A 232 40.39 -12.60 14.54
CA ARG A 232 40.43 -11.14 14.48
C ARG A 232 41.39 -10.63 15.55
N ALA A 233 42.47 -9.96 15.12
CA ALA A 233 43.40 -9.30 16.01
C ALA A 233 42.68 -8.41 17.05
N GLU A 234 43.04 -8.58 18.32
CA GLU A 234 42.55 -7.78 19.43
C GLU A 234 42.85 -6.30 19.21
N ARG A 235 41.80 -5.50 19.37
CA ARG A 235 41.82 -4.04 19.25
C ARG A 235 42.61 -3.48 20.45
N PRO A 236 43.67 -2.69 20.25
CA PRO A 236 44.45 -2.13 21.36
C PRO A 236 43.57 -1.28 22.29
N GLU A 237 43.77 -1.42 23.60
CA GLU A 237 43.08 -0.63 24.61
C GLU A 237 43.36 0.87 24.44
N ARG A 238 42.31 1.65 24.62
CA ARG A 238 42.31 3.12 24.50
C ARG A 238 42.96 3.70 25.77
N PRO A 239 44.02 4.51 25.68
CA PRO A 239 44.65 5.07 26.87
C PRO A 239 43.69 6.00 27.63
N SER A 240 43.72 5.88 28.95
CA SER A 240 42.90 6.59 29.93
C SER A 240 43.08 8.11 29.84
N ARG A 241 41.95 8.82 29.81
CA ARG A 241 41.90 10.29 29.86
C ARG A 241 42.40 10.78 31.23
N PRO A 242 43.37 11.70 31.32
CA PRO A 242 43.80 12.22 32.60
C PRO A 242 42.69 13.08 33.23
N GLU A 243 42.41 12.84 34.51
CA GLU A 243 41.55 13.67 35.34
C GLU A 243 42.12 15.09 35.43
N ARG A 244 41.32 16.09 35.05
CA ARG A 244 41.58 17.47 35.45
C ARG A 244 41.06 17.66 36.87
N ARG A 245 42.00 17.70 37.82
CA ARG A 245 41.83 18.42 39.10
C ARG A 245 41.97 19.92 38.87
N SER A 246 41.32 20.66 39.77
CA SER A 246 41.22 22.13 39.93
C SER A 246 39.99 22.76 39.28
#